data_AF-A0A1B6MAZ8-F1
#
_entry.id   AF-A0A1B6MAZ8-F1
#
_cell.length_a   1.000
_cell.length_b   1.000
_cell.length_c   1.000
_cell.angle_alpha   90.00
_cell.angle_beta   90.00
_cell.angle_gamma   90.00
#
_symmetry.space_group_name_H-M   'P 1'
#
loop_
_entity.id
_entity.type
_entity.pdbx_description
1 polymer ?
#
loop_
_entity_poly.entity_id
_entity_poly.type
_entity_poly.pdbx_seq_one_letter_code
_entity_poly.pdbx_strand_id
1 'polypeptide(L)'
;MESDILQEVAQDEIPKVLEAMKRDWPQHFLIYQFVAIVAEYHKAEVQHPKQVLYKYGNFDDGVYVVKSTFAFDTESSPVISLFLYTTAADLTDFSKVLNETTRFSWTDRLLFELTAERLTPAIQQVSLGRGSDLVMDEGAIFFLPPEYKLEDKLVQKKRGKDVELCGQLSLWRNFYSIL
;
A
#
# COMPACT_ATOMS: atom_id res chain seq x y z
N MET A 1 -8.76 -16.15 22.10
CA MET A 1 -8.19 -15.29 21.05
C MET A 1 -9.30 -15.06 20.05
N GLU A 2 -9.94 -13.89 20.10
CA GLU A 2 -10.90 -13.52 19.05
C GLU A 2 -10.14 -13.53 17.71
N SER A 3 -10.71 -14.21 16.71
CA SER A 3 -10.13 -14.19 15.37
C SER A 3 -10.30 -12.79 14.80
N ASP A 4 -9.20 -12.18 14.37
CA ASP A 4 -9.24 -10.94 13.61
C ASP A 4 -10.15 -11.06 12.38
N ILE A 5 -10.85 -9.99 12.02
CA ILE A 5 -11.68 -9.92 10.82
C ILE A 5 -10.86 -10.12 9.53
N LEU A 6 -9.60 -9.69 9.54
CA LEU A 6 -8.63 -9.90 8.47
C LEU A 6 -7.98 -11.28 8.58
N GLN A 7 -8.16 -12.04 7.51
CA GLN A 7 -7.56 -13.36 7.31
C GLN A 7 -6.28 -13.22 6.51
N GLU A 8 -5.21 -13.87 6.95
CA GLU A 8 -3.98 -13.96 6.16
C GLU A 8 -4.24 -14.81 4.91
N VAL A 9 -3.83 -14.30 3.75
CA VAL A 9 -3.98 -14.99 2.47
C VAL A 9 -2.89 -16.05 2.37
N ALA A 10 -3.29 -17.31 2.24
CA ALA A 10 -2.35 -18.40 2.06
C ALA A 10 -1.61 -18.26 0.72
N GLN A 11 -0.37 -18.77 0.65
CA GLN A 11 0.50 -18.59 -0.51
C GLN A 11 -0.12 -19.10 -1.83
N ASP A 12 -0.87 -20.19 -1.77
CA ASP A 12 -1.59 -20.80 -2.90
C ASP A 12 -2.84 -20.00 -3.32
N GLU A 13 -3.32 -19.08 -2.48
CA GLU A 13 -4.42 -18.18 -2.77
C GLU A 13 -3.98 -16.83 -3.36
N ILE A 14 -2.71 -16.44 -3.22
CA ILE A 14 -2.18 -15.17 -3.75
C ILE A 14 -2.47 -14.99 -5.25
N PRO A 15 -2.33 -16.01 -6.12
CA PRO A 15 -2.68 -15.86 -7.54
C PRO A 15 -4.12 -15.42 -7.78
N LYS A 16 -5.08 -15.84 -6.94
CA LYS A 16 -6.49 -15.43 -7.06
C LYS A 16 -6.67 -13.94 -6.78
N VAL A 17 -5.95 -13.41 -5.79
CA VAL A 17 -5.94 -11.99 -5.46
C VAL A 17 -5.33 -11.17 -6.60
N LEU A 18 -4.22 -11.64 -7.18
CA LEU A 18 -3.58 -11.00 -8.33
C LEU A 18 -4.52 -10.93 -9.54
N GLU A 19 -5.28 -12.00 -9.83
CA GLU A 19 -6.27 -11.98 -10.91
C GLU A 19 -7.43 -11.01 -10.64
N ALA A 20 -7.88 -10.88 -9.39
CA ALA A 20 -8.89 -9.89 -9.03
C ALA A 20 -8.38 -8.46 -9.27
N MET A 21 -7.15 -8.17 -8.85
CA MET A 21 -6.51 -6.85 -9.02
C MET A 21 -6.30 -6.45 -10.49
N LYS A 22 -6.19 -7.41 -11.41
CA LYS A 22 -6.06 -7.11 -12.85
C LYS A 22 -7.31 -6.47 -13.45
N ARG A 23 -8.48 -6.64 -12.84
CA ARG A 23 -9.75 -6.12 -13.36
C ARG A 23 -9.81 -4.58 -13.34
N ASP A 24 -9.09 -3.95 -12.42
CA ASP A 24 -9.03 -2.49 -12.28
C ASP A 24 -7.73 -1.88 -12.81
N TRP A 25 -7.07 -2.55 -13.75
CA TRP A 25 -5.92 -1.98 -14.44
C TRP A 25 -6.30 -0.73 -15.26
N PRO A 26 -5.46 0.33 -15.24
CA PRO A 26 -4.14 0.43 -14.63
C PRO A 26 -4.10 1.00 -13.20
N GLN A 27 -5.25 1.35 -12.60
CA GLN A 27 -5.32 2.16 -11.38
C GLN A 27 -4.58 1.53 -10.19
N HIS A 28 -4.54 0.21 -10.13
CA HIS A 28 -3.94 -0.55 -9.02
C HIS A 28 -2.74 -1.41 -9.43
N PHE A 29 -2.14 -1.12 -10.59
CA PHE A 29 -0.95 -1.82 -11.09
C PHE A 29 0.16 -1.92 -10.03
N LEU A 30 0.33 -0.89 -9.20
CA LEU A 30 1.40 -0.87 -8.22
C LEU A 30 1.11 -1.71 -6.99
N ILE A 31 -0.13 -1.74 -6.53
CA ILE A 31 -0.53 -2.64 -5.45
C ILE A 31 -0.39 -4.10 -5.92
N TYR A 32 -0.74 -4.37 -7.19
CA TYR A 32 -0.48 -5.67 -7.82
C TYR A 32 1.02 -6.05 -7.76
N GLN A 33 1.93 -5.13 -8.08
CA GLN A 33 3.38 -5.40 -7.98
C GLN A 33 3.80 -5.74 -6.55
N PHE A 34 3.30 -5.01 -5.54
CA PHE A 34 3.61 -5.32 -4.14
C PHE A 34 3.08 -6.69 -3.72
N VAL A 35 1.86 -7.06 -4.12
CA VAL A 35 1.34 -8.41 -3.85
C VAL A 35 2.17 -9.49 -4.54
N ALA A 36 2.63 -9.24 -5.77
CA ALA A 36 3.52 -10.17 -6.46
C ALA A 36 4.87 -10.32 -5.73
N ILE A 37 5.43 -9.23 -5.20
CA ILE A 37 6.65 -9.25 -4.38
C ILE A 37 6.45 -10.07 -3.10
N VAL A 38 5.29 -9.95 -2.43
CA VAL A 38 4.97 -10.77 -1.24
C VAL A 38 5.09 -12.26 -1.55
N ALA A 39 4.57 -12.72 -2.70
CA ALA A 39 4.67 -14.11 -3.10
C ALA A 39 6.13 -14.57 -3.28
N GLU A 40 6.98 -13.73 -3.86
CA GLU A 40 8.40 -14.03 -4.03
C GLU A 40 9.15 -14.00 -2.69
N TYR A 41 8.80 -13.08 -1.78
CA TYR A 41 9.41 -12.99 -0.46
C TYR A 41 9.08 -14.20 0.41
N HIS A 42 7.85 -14.71 0.33
CA HIS A 42 7.47 -15.97 0.99
C HIS A 42 8.28 -17.15 0.48
N LYS A 43 8.46 -17.28 -0.84
CA LYS A 43 9.29 -18.35 -1.44
C LYS A 43 10.75 -18.26 -1.00
N ALA A 44 11.27 -17.06 -0.83
CA ALA A 44 12.65 -16.79 -0.44
C ALA A 44 12.86 -16.70 1.08
N GLU A 45 11.82 -16.97 1.88
CA GLU A 45 11.84 -16.89 3.35
C GLU A 45 12.36 -15.54 3.91
N VAL A 46 12.11 -14.45 3.17
CA VAL A 46 12.57 -13.10 3.54
C VAL A 46 11.89 -12.63 4.81
N GLN A 47 12.68 -12.29 5.82
CA GLN A 47 12.17 -11.83 7.13
C GLN A 47 12.07 -10.30 7.24
N HIS A 48 12.81 -9.54 6.41
CA HIS A 48 12.90 -8.09 6.51
C HIS A 48 12.88 -7.39 5.12
N PRO A 49 11.93 -6.47 4.86
CA PRO A 49 10.73 -6.22 5.69
C PRO A 49 9.84 -7.46 5.75
N LYS A 50 9.17 -7.67 6.89
CA LYS A 50 8.15 -8.73 7.00
C LYS A 50 6.92 -8.26 6.24
N GLN A 51 6.52 -9.00 5.22
CA GLN A 51 5.34 -8.67 4.42
C GLN A 51 4.26 -9.74 4.54
N VAL A 52 3.02 -9.30 4.77
CA VAL A 52 1.86 -10.18 4.89
C VAL A 52 0.69 -9.58 4.10
N LEU A 53 0.02 -10.42 3.33
CA LEU A 53 -1.22 -10.07 2.65
C LEU A 53 -2.42 -10.57 3.46
N TYR A 54 -3.33 -9.67 3.79
CA TYR A 54 -4.60 -10.01 4.42
C TYR A 54 -5.78 -9.74 3.50
N LYS A 55 -6.89 -10.45 3.74
CA LYS A 55 -8.17 -10.25 3.07
C LYS A 55 -9.35 -10.22 4.06
N TYR A 56 -10.41 -9.54 3.67
CA TYR A 56 -11.76 -9.66 4.21
C TYR A 56 -12.76 -9.78 3.05
N GLY A 57 -13.75 -10.67 3.17
CA GLY A 57 -14.73 -10.91 2.12
C GLY A 57 -14.30 -11.94 1.07
N ASN A 58 -14.92 -11.89 -0.10
CA ASN A 58 -14.65 -12.79 -1.23
C ASN A 58 -13.48 -12.25 -2.08
N PHE A 59 -13.06 -13.01 -3.11
CA PHE A 59 -11.91 -12.61 -3.93
C PHE A 59 -12.22 -11.52 -4.97
N ASP A 60 -13.47 -11.33 -5.36
CA ASP A 60 -13.86 -10.43 -6.45
C ASP A 60 -13.89 -8.96 -6.02
N ASP A 61 -14.43 -8.68 -4.81
CA ASP A 61 -14.62 -7.32 -4.29
C ASP A 61 -14.14 -7.10 -2.84
N GLY A 62 -13.49 -8.11 -2.26
CA GLY A 62 -12.98 -8.06 -0.90
C GLY A 62 -12.02 -6.91 -0.63
N VAL A 63 -11.80 -6.66 0.66
CA VAL A 63 -10.82 -5.70 1.15
C VAL A 63 -9.50 -6.43 1.33
N TYR A 64 -8.45 -5.90 0.71
CA TYR A 64 -7.10 -6.42 0.78
C TYR A 64 -6.18 -5.42 1.47
N VAL A 65 -5.30 -5.96 2.33
CA VAL A 65 -4.31 -5.17 3.08
C VAL A 65 -2.96 -5.85 2.91
N VAL A 66 -2.03 -5.22 2.21
CA VAL A 66 -0.61 -5.60 2.30
C VAL A 66 -0.01 -4.82 3.45
N LYS A 67 0.49 -5.53 4.45
CA LYS A 67 1.21 -4.96 5.59
C LYS A 67 2.70 -5.28 5.46
N SER A 68 3.51 -4.23 5.40
CA SER A 68 4.97 -4.31 5.45
C SER A 68 5.47 -3.73 6.76
N THR A 69 6.15 -4.55 7.57
CA THR A 69 6.76 -4.11 8.83
C THR A 69 8.26 -3.89 8.63
N PHE A 70 8.70 -2.66 8.86
CA PHE A 70 10.10 -2.27 8.85
C PHE A 70 10.58 -2.06 10.28
N ALA A 71 11.49 -2.92 10.73
CA ALA A 71 12.19 -2.74 11.99
C ALA A 71 13.53 -2.07 11.70
N PHE A 72 13.76 -0.91 12.29
CA PHE A 72 15.04 -0.19 12.22
C PHE A 72 15.70 -0.25 13.58
N ASP A 73 16.97 -0.64 13.63
CA ASP A 73 17.72 -0.80 14.90
C ASP A 73 17.81 0.51 15.70
N THR A 74 17.60 1.66 15.06
CA THR A 74 17.68 3.00 15.65
C THR A 74 16.34 3.51 16.19
N GLU A 75 15.23 2.82 15.94
CA GLU A 75 13.90 3.29 16.34
C GLU A 75 13.25 2.37 17.37
N SER A 76 12.56 2.96 18.34
CA SER A 76 11.88 2.23 19.42
C SER A 76 10.59 1.54 18.97
N SER A 77 10.08 1.83 17.77
CA SER A 77 8.84 1.26 17.24
C SER A 77 8.95 1.05 15.74
N PRO A 78 8.48 -0.10 15.22
CA PRO A 78 8.56 -0.39 13.80
C PRO A 78 7.66 0.55 13.00
N VAL A 79 8.09 0.87 11.78
CA VAL A 79 7.26 1.57 10.80
C VAL A 79 6.42 0.53 10.06
N ILE A 80 5.12 0.76 9.97
CA ILE A 80 4.18 -0.15 9.31
C ILE A 80 3.65 0.56 8.06
N SER A 81 4.01 0.03 6.89
CA SER A 81 3.43 0.47 5.62
C SER A 81 2.24 -0.43 5.27
N LEU A 82 1.12 0.21 4.91
CA LEU A 82 -0.15 -0.41 4.58
C LEU A 82 -0.52 -0.03 3.14
N PHE A 83 -0.70 -1.03 2.29
CA PHE A 83 -1.28 -0.87 0.95
C PHE A 83 -2.69 -1.43 0.98
N LEU A 84 -3.67 -0.53 0.89
CA LEU A 84 -5.08 -0.86 1.02
C LEU A 84 -5.75 -0.91 -0.35
N TYR A 85 -6.58 -1.93 -0.57
CA TYR A 85 -7.28 -2.11 -1.84
C TYR A 85 -8.64 -2.76 -1.66
N THR A 86 -9.59 -2.36 -2.50
CA THR A 86 -10.86 -3.04 -2.74
C THR A 86 -11.39 -2.54 -4.09
N THR A 87 -12.19 -3.34 -4.78
CA THR A 87 -12.93 -2.94 -6.01
C THR A 87 -14.35 -2.49 -5.68
N ALA A 88 -14.83 -2.76 -4.46
CA ALA A 88 -16.19 -2.46 -4.04
C ALA A 88 -16.46 -0.96 -4.13
N ALA A 89 -17.59 -0.60 -4.74
CA ALA A 89 -18.07 0.77 -4.81
C ALA A 89 -18.58 1.24 -3.44
N ASP A 90 -19.25 0.35 -2.71
CA ASP A 90 -19.65 0.56 -1.32
C ASP A 90 -18.45 0.32 -0.39
N LEU A 91 -18.14 1.31 0.45
CA LEU A 91 -17.00 1.28 1.38
C LEU A 91 -17.39 0.83 2.79
N THR A 92 -18.58 0.25 2.97
CA THR A 92 -19.04 -0.26 4.27
C THR A 92 -18.07 -1.31 4.83
N ASP A 93 -17.71 -2.32 4.04
CA ASP A 93 -16.78 -3.37 4.47
C ASP A 93 -15.35 -2.84 4.65
N PHE A 94 -14.93 -1.89 3.82
CA PHE A 94 -13.64 -1.21 3.98
C PHE A 94 -13.54 -0.48 5.32
N SER A 95 -14.56 0.32 5.64
CA SER A 95 -14.64 1.07 6.90
C SER A 95 -14.73 0.11 8.09
N LYS A 96 -15.46 -1.00 7.94
CA LYS A 96 -15.53 -2.05 8.96
C LYS A 96 -14.16 -2.65 9.25
N VAL A 97 -13.41 -3.04 8.21
CA VAL A 97 -12.05 -3.57 8.35
C VAL A 97 -11.16 -2.60 9.12
N LEU A 98 -11.16 -1.32 8.77
CA LEU A 98 -10.36 -0.30 9.45
C LEU A 98 -10.74 -0.12 10.94
N ASN A 99 -12.03 -0.27 11.26
CA ASN A 99 -12.53 -0.14 12.63
C ASN A 99 -12.30 -1.39 13.49
N GLU A 100 -12.41 -2.59 12.92
CA GLU A 100 -12.46 -3.84 13.70
C GLU A 100 -11.15 -4.63 13.69
N THR A 101 -10.24 -4.34 12.75
CA THR A 101 -8.95 -5.04 12.67
C THR A 101 -8.08 -4.81 13.90
N THR A 102 -7.36 -5.88 14.28
CA THR A 102 -6.28 -5.89 15.27
C THR A 102 -4.93 -6.24 14.63
N ARG A 103 -4.86 -6.41 13.29
CA ARG A 103 -3.61 -6.71 12.56
C ARG A 103 -2.60 -5.57 12.57
N PHE A 104 -3.04 -4.35 12.84
CA PHE A 104 -2.22 -3.17 13.04
C PHE A 104 -2.92 -2.26 14.07
N SER A 105 -2.14 -1.53 14.87
CA SER A 105 -2.69 -0.58 15.82
C SER A 105 -2.69 0.82 15.22
N TRP A 106 -3.77 1.59 15.45
CA TRP A 106 -3.83 3.01 15.11
C TRP A 106 -2.90 3.90 15.97
N THR A 107 -2.29 3.30 17.00
CA THR A 107 -1.21 3.92 17.80
C THR A 107 0.19 3.62 17.24
N ASP A 108 0.31 2.75 16.24
CA ASP A 108 1.59 2.47 15.59
C ASP A 108 1.92 3.60 14.59
N ARG A 109 3.18 3.67 14.17
CA ARG A 109 3.60 4.53 13.06
C ARG A 109 3.12 3.94 11.74
N LEU A 110 1.88 4.26 11.37
CA LEU A 110 1.24 3.79 10.14
C LEU A 110 1.54 4.72 8.97
N LEU A 111 1.92 4.14 7.84
CA LEU A 111 2.02 4.77 6.54
C LEU A 111 1.01 4.11 5.60
N PHE A 112 0.02 4.86 5.12
CA PHE A 112 -0.90 4.37 4.09
C PHE A 112 -0.34 4.76 2.73
N GLU A 113 0.21 3.77 2.03
CA GLU A 113 0.86 3.95 0.75
C GLU A 113 -0.05 3.58 -0.41
N LEU A 114 0.04 4.37 -1.48
CA LEU A 114 -0.66 4.14 -2.75
C LEU A 114 -2.18 4.08 -2.61
N THR A 115 -2.70 4.81 -1.62
CA THR A 115 -4.11 4.87 -1.29
C THR A 115 -4.89 5.53 -2.43
N ALA A 116 -5.90 4.85 -2.94
CA ALA A 116 -6.83 5.45 -3.88
C ALA A 116 -7.61 6.57 -3.20
N GLU A 117 -7.75 7.72 -3.87
CA GLU A 117 -8.38 8.93 -3.32
C GLU A 117 -9.78 8.66 -2.72
N ARG A 118 -10.55 7.75 -3.34
CA ARG A 118 -11.87 7.33 -2.85
C ARG A 118 -11.87 6.69 -1.46
N LEU A 119 -10.76 6.10 -1.04
CA LEU A 119 -10.61 5.42 0.26
C LEU A 119 -10.22 6.39 1.38
N THR A 120 -9.64 7.54 1.01
CA THR A 120 -9.14 8.55 1.94
C THR A 120 -10.17 9.02 2.96
N PRO A 121 -11.43 9.35 2.59
CA PRO A 121 -12.41 9.84 3.56
C PRO A 121 -12.68 8.83 4.68
N ALA A 122 -12.74 7.53 4.35
CA ALA A 122 -12.93 6.48 5.34
C ALA A 122 -11.72 6.32 6.27
N ILE A 123 -10.49 6.40 5.74
CA ILE A 123 -9.26 6.36 6.55
C ILE A 123 -9.21 7.55 7.51
N GLN A 124 -9.48 8.76 7.01
CA GLN A 124 -9.53 9.99 7.83
C GLN A 124 -10.58 9.88 8.94
N GLN A 125 -11.79 9.43 8.60
CA GLN A 125 -12.87 9.28 9.58
C GLN A 125 -12.50 8.28 10.69
N VAL A 126 -11.89 7.14 10.34
CA VAL A 126 -11.47 6.15 11.34
C VAL A 126 -10.30 6.69 12.19
N SER A 127 -9.30 7.34 11.57
CA SER A 127 -8.19 7.95 12.28
C SER A 127 -8.67 8.97 13.33
N LEU A 128 -9.58 9.86 12.93
CA LEU A 128 -10.19 10.85 13.83
C LEU A 128 -10.96 10.19 14.98
N GLY A 129 -11.75 9.14 14.68
CA GLY A 129 -12.47 8.38 15.70
C GLY A 129 -11.56 7.64 16.69
N ARG A 130 -10.30 7.39 16.31
CA ARG A 130 -9.26 6.77 17.14
C ARG A 130 -8.37 7.78 17.88
N GLY A 131 -8.58 9.09 17.66
CA GLY A 131 -7.76 10.14 18.26
C GLY A 131 -6.36 10.23 17.65
N SER A 132 -6.18 9.72 16.43
CA SER A 132 -4.92 9.75 15.70
C SER A 132 -4.95 10.85 14.64
N ASP A 133 -3.91 11.68 14.61
CA ASP A 133 -3.77 12.73 13.60
C ASP A 133 -3.19 12.16 12.31
N LEU A 134 -3.94 12.29 11.21
CA LEU A 134 -3.51 11.85 9.89
C LEU A 134 -2.87 13.02 9.15
N VAL A 135 -1.59 12.91 8.83
CA VAL A 135 -0.87 13.86 7.98
C VAL A 135 -0.88 13.36 6.55
N MET A 136 -1.27 14.23 5.62
CA MET A 136 -1.20 13.95 4.19
C MET A 136 0.13 14.45 3.63
N ASP A 137 0.79 13.61 2.84
CA ASP A 137 1.93 13.98 2.01
C ASP A 137 1.64 13.56 0.56
N GLU A 138 2.03 14.34 -0.42
CA GLU A 138 1.80 14.03 -1.84
C GLU A 138 3.15 13.75 -2.51
N GLY A 139 3.23 12.66 -3.27
CA GLY A 139 4.49 12.27 -3.90
C GLY A 139 4.29 11.57 -5.24
N ALA A 140 5.22 11.78 -6.17
CA ALA A 140 5.21 11.13 -7.47
C ALA A 140 6.20 9.96 -7.50
N ILE A 141 5.75 8.77 -7.93
CA ILE A 141 6.64 7.66 -8.25
C ILE A 141 6.84 7.61 -9.76
N PHE A 142 8.11 7.61 -10.19
CA PHE A 142 8.48 7.47 -11.59
C PHE A 142 8.97 6.06 -11.87
N PHE A 143 8.38 5.38 -12.85
CA PHE A 143 8.90 4.13 -13.37
C PHE A 143 9.92 4.42 -14.44
N LEU A 144 11.13 3.93 -14.22
CA LEU A 144 12.17 3.96 -15.22
C LEU A 144 12.25 2.57 -15.86
N PRO A 145 12.37 2.49 -17.20
CA PRO A 145 12.66 1.22 -17.86
C PRO A 145 13.91 0.56 -17.27
N PRO A 146 14.02 -0.78 -17.26
CA PRO A 146 15.21 -1.47 -16.73
C PRO A 146 16.53 -1.03 -17.39
N GLU A 147 16.45 -0.55 -18.64
CA GLU A 147 17.59 -0.08 -19.43
C GLU A 147 18.00 1.37 -19.09
N TYR A 148 17.22 2.10 -18.27
CA TYR A 148 17.52 3.46 -17.87
C TYR A 148 18.58 3.50 -16.77
N LYS A 149 19.80 3.93 -17.13
CA LYS A 149 20.84 4.27 -16.15
C LYS A 149 20.56 5.64 -15.53
N LEU A 150 20.18 5.65 -14.25
CA LEU A 150 19.91 6.87 -13.45
C LEU A 150 21.12 7.81 -13.36
N GLU A 151 22.32 7.21 -13.40
CA GLU A 151 23.62 7.85 -13.16
C GLU A 151 23.92 8.96 -14.18
N ASP A 152 23.47 8.82 -15.43
CA ASP A 152 23.87 9.71 -16.53
C ASP A 152 23.02 11.00 -16.64
N LYS A 153 21.87 11.09 -15.96
CA LYS A 153 20.91 12.21 -16.15
C LYS A 153 20.64 13.06 -14.92
N LEU A 154 20.79 12.52 -13.71
CA LEU A 154 20.55 13.30 -12.49
C LEU A 154 21.65 14.35 -12.22
N VAL A 155 22.86 14.16 -12.78
CA VAL A 155 23.97 15.11 -12.64
C VAL A 155 23.82 16.35 -13.53
N GLN A 156 23.00 16.31 -14.59
CA GLN A 156 22.85 17.46 -15.51
C GLN A 156 21.84 18.51 -15.05
N LYS A 157 21.05 18.26 -13.99
CA LYS A 157 19.91 19.09 -13.59
C LYS A 157 20.23 20.12 -12.49
N LYS A 158 21.38 20.80 -12.57
CA LYS A 158 21.67 22.00 -11.75
C LYS A 158 21.52 23.32 -12.49
N ARG A 159 21.02 23.34 -13.73
CA ARG A 159 20.65 24.60 -14.42
C ARG A 159 19.33 24.44 -15.16
N GLY A 160 18.43 25.39 -14.90
CA GLY A 160 17.02 25.31 -15.17
C GLY A 160 16.64 24.99 -16.62
N LYS A 161 15.64 24.13 -16.75
CA LYS A 161 14.46 24.26 -17.61
C LYS A 161 13.55 23.05 -17.39
N ASP A 162 12.25 23.31 -17.44
CA ASP A 162 11.20 22.31 -17.38
C ASP A 162 11.41 21.24 -18.46
N VAL A 163 11.29 19.98 -18.07
CA VAL A 163 11.38 18.86 -19.00
C VAL A 163 9.96 18.36 -19.22
N GLU A 164 9.43 18.60 -20.42
CA GLU A 164 8.37 17.79 -21.02
C GLU A 164 8.90 16.35 -21.13
N LEU A 165 8.51 15.50 -20.20
CA LEU A 165 8.76 14.07 -20.23
C LEU A 165 7.65 13.43 -21.08
N CYS A 166 7.87 13.41 -22.40
CA CYS A 166 7.08 12.63 -23.33
C CYS A 166 7.16 11.14 -22.95
N GLY A 167 6.03 10.56 -22.55
CA GLY A 167 5.89 9.16 -22.12
C GLY A 167 5.71 8.94 -20.62
N GLN A 168 5.18 9.91 -19.86
CA GLN A 168 4.85 9.74 -18.44
C GLN A 168 3.42 9.20 -18.25
N LEU A 169 3.29 8.00 -17.68
CA LEU A 169 2.14 7.69 -16.83
C LEU A 169 2.39 8.38 -15.49
N SER A 170 1.93 9.63 -15.35
CA SER A 170 1.86 10.30 -14.06
C SER A 170 0.62 9.79 -13.31
N LEU A 171 0.84 8.94 -12.31
CA LEU A 171 -0.18 8.64 -11.31
C LEU A 171 0.01 9.63 -10.16
N TRP A 172 -0.93 10.57 -10.04
CA TRP A 172 -1.07 11.45 -8.88
C TRP A 172 -1.37 10.60 -7.64
N ARG A 173 -0.70 10.88 -6.51
CA ARG A 173 -0.75 10.03 -5.31
C ARG A 173 -0.74 10.83 -4.03
N ASN A 174 -1.53 10.34 -3.09
CA ASN A 174 -1.56 10.78 -1.71
C ASN A 174 -0.94 9.69 -0.82
N PHE A 175 0.04 10.06 -0.01
CA PHE A 175 0.58 9.33 1.12
C PHE A 175 -0.09 9.84 2.39
N TYR A 176 -0.34 8.96 3.34
CA TYR A 176 -0.88 9.36 4.65
C TYR A 176 -0.02 8.76 5.75
N SER A 177 0.35 9.56 6.75
CA SER A 177 1.09 9.10 7.91
C SER A 177 0.32 9.42 9.20
N ILE A 178 0.42 8.54 10.18
CA ILE A 178 0.05 8.84 11.57
C ILE A 178 1.35 9.08 12.34
N LEU A 179 1.44 10.23 12.98
CA LEU A 179 2.59 10.65 13.79
C LEU A 179 2.42 10.28 15.27
#